data_AF-A0A3D3AM94-F1
#
_entry.id   AF-A0A3D3AM94-F1
#
_cell.length_a   1.000
_cell.length_b   1.000
_cell.length_c   1.000
_cell.angle_alpha   90.00
_cell.angle_beta   90.00
_cell.angle_gamma   90.00
#
_symmetry.space_group_name_H-M   'P 1'
#
loop_
_entity.id
_entity.type
_entity.pdbx_description
1 polymer ?
#
loop_
_entity_poly.entity_id
_entity_poly.type
_entity_poly.pdbx_seq_one_letter_code
_entity_poly.pdbx_strand_id
1 'polypeptide(L)'
;MLLGFAGIIAGFFIAFDHFVKWEPKIEKARSLIEKNKKFIGIGAAFIGLWKFFGPDATEVIDYYTAKSMAPTYSFQPFIGDLIPALLLFLGGFCLAPEMLNFFNITDESKEKVKSTMDKIKVFLGLGNIVIGLIHLLVGQTVLF
;
A
#
# COMPACT_ATOMS: atom_id res chain seq x y z
N MET A 1 -11.24 -1.14 2.83
CA MET A 1 -10.81 -1.17 4.25
C MET A 1 -9.34 -1.54 4.46
N LEU A 2 -8.89 -2.80 4.26
CA LEU A 2 -7.47 -3.17 4.49
C LEU A 2 -6.48 -2.31 3.69
N LEU A 3 -6.80 -2.06 2.42
CA LEU A 3 -6.00 -1.22 1.53
C LEU A 3 -5.87 0.22 2.06
N GLY A 4 -6.98 0.81 2.53
CA GLY A 4 -6.99 2.14 3.12
C GLY A 4 -6.16 2.26 4.40
N PHE A 5 -6.28 1.28 5.32
CA PHE A 5 -5.45 1.25 6.53
C PHE A 5 -3.97 1.09 6.20
N ALA A 6 -3.63 0.19 5.28
CA ALA A 6 -2.26 -0.01 4.84
C ALA A 6 -1.69 1.26 4.19
N GLY A 7 -2.49 1.97 3.38
CA GLY A 7 -2.18 3.28 2.81
C GLY A 7 -1.83 4.32 3.86
N ILE A 8 -2.69 4.51 4.87
CA ILE A 8 -2.44 5.49 5.92
C ILE A 8 -1.17 5.17 6.70
N ILE A 9 -0.97 3.89 7.08
CA ILE A 9 0.22 3.48 7.84
C ILE A 9 1.48 3.67 6.99
N ALA A 10 1.51 3.18 5.75
CA ALA A 10 2.66 3.34 4.87
C ALA A 10 2.96 4.82 4.60
N GLY A 11 1.93 5.61 4.30
CA GLY A 11 2.06 7.03 4.03
C GLY A 11 2.60 7.82 5.22
N PHE A 12 2.15 7.47 6.44
CA PHE A 12 2.69 8.04 7.67
C PHE A 12 4.18 7.73 7.83
N PHE A 13 4.61 6.47 7.62
CA PHE A 13 6.02 6.08 7.72
C PHE A 13 6.91 6.72 6.65
N ILE A 14 6.38 6.98 5.45
CA ILE A 14 7.11 7.66 4.38
C ILE A 14 7.31 9.13 4.69
N ALA A 15 6.26 9.78 5.20
CA ALA A 15 6.26 11.21 5.48
C ALA A 15 6.78 11.58 6.88
N PHE A 16 6.97 10.59 7.77
CA PHE A 16 7.28 10.79 9.18
C PHE A 16 8.48 11.72 9.40
N ASP A 17 9.58 11.44 8.71
CA ASP A 17 10.85 12.19 8.80
C ASP A 17 10.69 13.67 8.39
N HIS A 18 9.65 14.01 7.65
CA HIS A 18 9.38 15.36 7.18
C HIS A 18 8.56 16.18 8.19
N PHE A 19 7.65 15.54 8.92
CA PHE A 19 6.71 16.23 9.81
C PHE A 19 7.12 16.22 11.28
N VAL A 20 7.95 15.27 11.70
CA VAL A 20 8.39 15.14 13.10
C VAL A 20 9.73 15.82 13.29
N LYS A 21 9.76 16.88 14.10
CA LYS A 21 11.02 17.46 14.60
C LYS A 21 11.64 16.47 15.58
N TRP A 22 12.82 15.97 15.23
CA TRP A 22 13.55 15.02 16.06
C TRP A 22 14.15 15.72 17.29
N GLU A 23 13.40 15.68 18.38
CA GLU A 23 13.90 16.06 19.70
C GLU A 23 14.43 14.83 20.45
N PRO A 24 15.37 14.99 21.40
CA PRO A 24 15.94 13.87 22.18
C PRO A 24 14.89 12.99 22.86
N LYS A 25 13.71 13.56 23.17
CA LYS A 25 12.57 12.87 23.80
C LYS A 25 11.90 11.84 22.87
N ILE A 26 12.10 11.94 21.55
CA ILE A 26 11.43 11.14 20.52
C ILE A 26 12.39 10.08 19.93
N GLU A 27 13.64 10.02 20.37
CA GLU A 27 14.67 9.09 19.84
C GLU A 27 14.26 7.60 19.95
N LYS A 28 13.53 7.24 21.01
CA LYS A 28 12.96 5.88 21.15
C LYS A 28 11.93 5.58 20.06
N ALA A 29 11.06 6.54 19.73
CA ALA A 29 10.09 6.37 18.66
C ALA A 29 10.79 6.34 17.29
N ARG A 30 11.83 7.17 17.08
CA ARG A 30 12.68 7.16 15.89
C ARG A 30 13.26 5.78 15.60
N SER A 31 13.95 5.21 16.59
CA SER A 31 14.59 3.90 16.43
C SER A 31 13.59 2.77 16.17
N LEU A 32 12.41 2.82 16.81
CA LEU A 32 11.31 1.90 16.54
C LEU A 32 10.78 2.04 15.11
N ILE A 33 10.60 3.27 14.62
CA ILE A 33 10.10 3.53 13.26
C ILE A 33 11.10 3.04 12.23
N GLU A 34 12.36 3.42 12.35
CA GLU A 34 13.43 3.01 11.42
C GLU A 34 13.61 1.49 11.41
N LYS A 35 13.54 0.82 12.57
CA LYS A 35 13.62 -0.64 12.66
C LYS A 35 12.47 -1.35 11.93
N ASN A 36 11.27 -0.78 11.97
CA ASN A 36 10.06 -1.41 11.40
C ASN A 36 9.72 -0.95 9.99
N LYS A 37 10.32 0.16 9.52
CA LYS A 37 10.09 0.80 8.22
C LYS A 37 10.13 -0.21 7.07
N LYS A 38 11.16 -1.06 7.07
CA LYS A 38 11.35 -2.12 6.06
C LYS A 38 10.21 -3.14 6.05
N PHE A 39 9.79 -3.63 7.21
CA PHE A 39 8.72 -4.63 7.30
C PHE A 39 7.37 -4.05 6.86
N ILE A 40 7.11 -2.79 7.23
CA ILE A 40 5.92 -2.06 6.76
C ILE A 40 5.99 -1.85 5.26
N GLY A 41 7.17 -1.52 4.71
CA GLY A 41 7.37 -1.37 3.27
C GLY A 41 7.09 -2.66 2.49
N ILE A 42 7.63 -3.78 2.95
CA ILE A 42 7.36 -5.10 2.34
C ILE A 42 5.89 -5.46 2.43
N GLY A 43 5.26 -5.26 3.60
CA GLY A 43 3.83 -5.52 3.80
C GLY A 43 2.95 -4.65 2.89
N ALA A 44 3.26 -3.36 2.78
CA ALA A 44 2.56 -2.42 1.90
C ALA A 44 2.69 -2.84 0.42
N ALA A 45 3.91 -3.14 -0.04
CA ALA A 45 4.13 -3.61 -1.40
C ALA A 45 3.34 -4.90 -1.69
N PHE A 46 3.33 -5.85 -0.76
CA PHE A 46 2.57 -7.09 -0.91
C PHE A 46 1.06 -6.83 -0.95
N ILE A 47 0.50 -6.00 -0.06
CA ILE A 47 -0.93 -5.66 -0.05
C ILE A 47 -1.32 -4.93 -1.33
N GLY A 48 -0.51 -3.97 -1.79
CA GLY A 48 -0.74 -3.26 -3.05
C GLY A 48 -0.75 -4.22 -4.24
N LEU A 49 0.25 -5.11 -4.34
CA LEU A 49 0.32 -6.11 -5.39
C LEU A 49 -0.85 -7.11 -5.34
N TRP A 50 -1.19 -7.59 -4.15
CA TRP A 50 -2.31 -8.51 -3.93
C TRP A 50 -3.64 -7.85 -4.28
N LYS A 51 -3.85 -6.57 -3.97
CA LYS A 51 -5.07 -5.87 -4.37
C LYS A 51 -5.11 -5.52 -5.86
N PHE A 52 -3.95 -5.46 -6.52
CA PHE A 52 -3.85 -5.26 -7.96
C PHE A 52 -4.15 -6.54 -8.78
N PHE A 53 -3.60 -7.68 -8.37
CA PHE A 53 -3.69 -8.94 -9.12
C PHE A 53 -4.55 -10.03 -8.46
N GLY A 54 -4.80 -9.91 -7.17
CA GLY A 54 -5.46 -10.92 -6.39
C GLY A 54 -6.97 -10.95 -6.67
N PRO A 55 -7.56 -12.14 -6.72
CA PRO A 55 -9.00 -12.26 -6.85
C PRO A 55 -9.67 -11.89 -5.52
N ASP A 56 -10.70 -11.04 -5.56
CA ASP A 56 -11.55 -10.83 -4.39
C ASP A 56 -12.62 -11.92 -4.34
N ALA A 57 -12.85 -12.49 -3.16
CA ALA A 57 -13.88 -13.49 -2.96
C ALA A 57 -15.22 -12.77 -2.76
N THR A 58 -15.92 -12.48 -3.85
CA THR A 58 -17.23 -11.84 -3.78
C THR A 58 -18.29 -12.92 -3.60
N GLU A 59 -19.06 -12.87 -2.52
CA GLU A 59 -20.25 -13.71 -2.40
C GLU A 59 -21.24 -13.33 -3.50
N VAL A 60 -21.56 -14.32 -4.34
CA VAL A 60 -22.62 -14.18 -5.34
C VAL A 60 -23.85 -14.85 -4.76
N ILE A 61 -24.85 -14.04 -4.45
CA ILE A 61 -26.18 -14.53 -4.08
C ILE A 61 -26.84 -14.98 -5.38
N ASP A 62 -26.89 -16.29 -5.61
CA ASP A 62 -27.55 -16.86 -6.79
C ASP A 62 -29.07 -16.87 -6.56
N TYR A 63 -29.75 -15.80 -7.00
CA TYR A 63 -31.19 -15.62 -6.77
C TYR A 63 -32.07 -16.64 -7.51
N TYR A 64 -31.53 -17.39 -8.47
CA TYR A 64 -32.29 -18.34 -9.30
C TYR A 64 -32.33 -19.77 -8.74
N THR A 65 -31.44 -20.10 -7.80
CA THR A 65 -31.31 -21.44 -7.20
C THR A 65 -31.54 -21.34 -5.70
N ALA A 66 -32.81 -21.23 -5.30
CA ALA A 66 -33.27 -21.33 -3.90
C ALA A 66 -32.99 -22.71 -3.23
N LYS A 67 -31.98 -23.46 -3.69
CA LYS A 67 -31.62 -24.81 -3.24
C LYS A 67 -30.17 -24.99 -2.79
N SER A 68 -29.27 -24.02 -2.97
CA SER A 68 -27.92 -24.11 -2.38
C SER A 68 -27.75 -23.06 -1.28
N MET A 69 -27.86 -23.50 -0.02
CA MET A 69 -27.54 -22.69 1.18
C MET A 69 -26.03 -22.46 1.37
N ALA A 70 -25.19 -22.79 0.38
CA ALA A 70 -23.76 -22.56 0.45
C ALA A 70 -23.43 -21.24 -0.26
N PRO A 71 -22.72 -20.29 0.39
CA PRO A 71 -22.24 -19.10 -0.29
C PRO A 71 -21.31 -19.51 -1.43
N THR A 72 -21.67 -19.13 -2.66
CA THR A 72 -20.81 -19.31 -3.84
C THR A 72 -19.93 -18.07 -3.96
N TYR A 73 -18.62 -18.24 -3.84
CA TYR A 73 -17.66 -17.15 -4.01
C TYR A 73 -17.23 -17.08 -5.47
N SER A 74 -17.44 -15.94 -6.12
CA SER A 74 -16.81 -15.64 -7.40
C SER A 74 -15.53 -14.86 -7.16
N PHE A 75 -14.47 -15.27 -7.83
CA PHE A 75 -13.16 -14.64 -7.78
C PHE A 75 -13.04 -13.66 -8.95
N GLN A 76 -13.37 -12.40 -8.72
CA GLN A 76 -13.22 -11.36 -9.75
C GLN A 76 -11.98 -10.50 -9.46
N PRO A 77 -11.15 -10.18 -10.48
CA PRO A 77 -10.04 -9.27 -10.31
C PRO A 77 -10.58 -7.87 -9.99
N PHE A 78 -10.05 -7.26 -8.93
CA PHE A 78 -10.48 -5.95 -8.47
C PHE A 78 -9.85 -4.85 -9.35
N ILE A 79 -10.37 -4.69 -10.57
CA ILE A 79 -9.93 -3.63 -11.50
C ILE A 79 -10.18 -2.22 -10.92
N GLY A 80 -11.01 -2.12 -9.88
CA GLY A 80 -11.49 -0.86 -9.31
C GLY A 80 -10.64 -0.18 -8.23
N ASP A 81 -9.53 -0.75 -7.77
CA ASP A 81 -8.67 -0.13 -6.75
C ASP A 81 -7.25 0.15 -7.30
N LEU A 82 -7.16 0.39 -8.62
CA LEU A 82 -5.88 0.50 -9.32
C LEU A 82 -4.99 1.60 -8.75
N ILE A 83 -5.51 2.82 -8.60
CA ILE A 83 -4.74 3.96 -8.09
C ILE A 83 -4.32 3.73 -6.63
N PRO A 84 -5.22 3.40 -5.68
CA PRO A 84 -4.82 3.11 -4.30
C PRO A 84 -3.82 1.96 -4.18
N ALA A 85 -3.99 0.89 -4.96
CA ALA A 85 -3.09 -0.26 -4.96
C ALA A 85 -1.70 0.10 -5.50
N LEU A 86 -1.64 0.86 -6.60
CA LEU A 86 -0.39 1.31 -7.19
C LEU A 86 0.36 2.27 -6.26
N LEU A 87 -0.34 3.22 -5.64
CA LEU A 87 0.27 4.14 -4.69
C LEU A 87 0.80 3.44 -3.45
N LEU A 88 0.07 2.44 -2.93
CA LEU A 88 0.54 1.64 -1.82
C LEU A 88 1.76 0.80 -2.22
N PHE A 89 1.74 0.22 -3.42
CA PHE A 89 2.86 -0.55 -3.95
C PHE A 89 4.12 0.32 -4.05
N LEU A 90 4.04 1.49 -4.69
CA LEU A 90 5.13 2.44 -4.79
C LEU A 90 5.58 2.94 -3.41
N GLY A 91 4.63 3.17 -2.50
CA GLY A 91 4.93 3.51 -1.10
C GLY A 91 5.74 2.43 -0.39
N GLY A 92 5.44 1.15 -0.66
CA GLY A 92 6.21 0.01 -0.17
C GLY A 92 7.67 0.04 -0.63
N PHE A 93 7.93 0.35 -1.91
CA PHE A 93 9.30 0.52 -2.43
C PHE A 93 10.03 1.73 -1.83
N CYS A 94 9.31 2.80 -1.45
CA CYS A 94 9.92 3.95 -0.76
C CYS A 94 10.43 3.56 0.62
N LEU A 95 9.71 2.67 1.30
CA LEU A 95 10.03 2.20 2.66
C LEU A 95 11.04 1.04 2.68
N ALA A 96 11.09 0.25 1.61
CA ALA A 96 11.97 -0.90 1.46
C ALA A 96 12.65 -0.91 0.08
N PRO A 97 13.55 0.06 -0.22
CA PRO A 97 14.20 0.16 -1.53
C PRO A 97 15.09 -1.04 -1.85
N GLU A 98 15.48 -1.86 -0.87
CA GLU A 98 16.17 -3.13 -1.08
C GLU A 98 15.33 -4.12 -1.88
N MET A 99 14.00 -3.94 -1.93
CA MET A 99 13.12 -4.75 -2.78
C MET A 99 13.50 -4.68 -4.26
N LEU A 100 14.15 -3.59 -4.70
CA LEU A 100 14.68 -3.46 -6.06
C LEU A 100 15.74 -4.53 -6.39
N ASN A 101 16.40 -5.12 -5.38
CA ASN A 101 17.38 -6.19 -5.59
C ASN A 101 16.73 -7.52 -5.99
N PHE A 102 15.42 -7.68 -5.80
CA PHE A 102 14.69 -8.85 -6.29
C PHE A 102 14.37 -8.76 -7.78
N PHE A 103 14.52 -7.58 -8.39
CA PHE A 103 14.31 -7.38 -9.82
C PHE A 103 15.63 -7.53 -10.57
N ASN A 104 15.58 -8.26 -11.68
CA ASN A 104 16.72 -8.42 -12.57
C ASN A 104 16.87 -7.18 -13.49
N ILE A 105 17.24 -6.05 -12.89
CA ILE A 105 17.50 -4.78 -13.58
C ILE A 105 18.92 -4.29 -13.29
N THR A 106 19.46 -3.46 -14.20
CA THR A 106 20.81 -2.91 -14.07
C THR A 106 20.93 -1.98 -12.86
N ASP A 107 22.12 -1.88 -12.27
CA ASP A 107 22.33 -1.02 -11.10
C ASP A 107 22.09 0.46 -11.41
N GLU A 108 22.43 0.91 -12.62
CA GLU A 108 22.09 2.24 -13.12
C GLU A 108 20.57 2.51 -13.08
N SER A 109 19.76 1.50 -13.44
CA SER A 109 18.30 1.61 -13.39
C SER A 109 17.80 1.66 -11.93
N LYS A 110 18.39 0.86 -11.03
CA LYS A 110 18.05 0.88 -9.61
C LYS A 110 18.34 2.25 -8.99
N GLU A 111 19.48 2.86 -9.32
CA GLU A 111 19.82 4.21 -8.84
C GLU A 111 18.85 5.26 -9.37
N LYS A 112 18.48 5.19 -10.65
CA LYS A 112 17.47 6.08 -11.24
C LYS A 112 16.12 5.96 -10.54
N VAL A 113 15.68 4.73 -10.25
CA VAL A 113 14.44 4.49 -9.51
C VAL A 113 14.55 5.06 -8.10
N LYS A 114 15.59 4.73 -7.33
CA LYS A 114 15.81 5.27 -5.97
C LYS A 114 15.80 6.80 -5.95
N SER A 115 16.56 7.43 -6.85
CA SER A 115 16.62 8.90 -6.96
C SER A 115 15.26 9.51 -7.30
N THR A 116 14.50 8.87 -8.16
CA THR A 116 13.14 9.31 -8.50
C THR A 116 12.23 9.21 -7.28
N MET A 117 12.27 8.07 -6.59
CA MET A 117 11.48 7.80 -5.39
C MET A 117 11.78 8.77 -4.26
N ASP A 118 13.06 9.14 -4.04
CA ASP A 118 13.44 10.13 -3.04
C ASP A 118 12.84 11.51 -3.30
N LYS A 119 12.75 11.92 -4.58
CA LYS A 119 12.15 13.21 -4.98
C LYS A 119 10.65 13.24 -4.74
N ILE A 120 9.96 12.13 -4.99
CA ILE A 120 8.49 12.07 -4.88
C ILE A 120 8.02 11.50 -3.54
N LYS A 121 8.91 11.11 -2.62
CA LYS A 121 8.55 10.39 -1.39
C LYS A 121 7.49 11.10 -0.58
N VAL A 122 7.60 12.42 -0.40
CA VAL A 122 6.66 13.19 0.42
C VAL A 122 5.28 13.21 -0.24
N PHE A 123 5.23 13.40 -1.56
CA PHE A 123 3.98 13.34 -2.33
C PHE A 123 3.36 11.95 -2.29
N LEU A 124 4.16 10.88 -2.42
CA LEU A 124 3.70 9.50 -2.27
C LEU A 124 3.16 9.22 -0.86
N GLY A 125 3.84 9.74 0.18
CA GLY A 125 3.42 9.58 1.56
C GLY A 125 2.08 10.24 1.84
N LEU A 126 1.94 11.51 1.43
CA LEU A 126 0.68 12.25 1.55
C LEU A 126 -0.44 11.65 0.70
N GLY A 127 -0.14 11.25 -0.54
CA GLY A 127 -1.09 10.60 -1.43
C GLY A 127 -1.66 9.31 -0.83
N ASN A 128 -0.80 8.47 -0.24
CA ASN A 128 -1.22 7.25 0.46
C ASN A 128 -2.12 7.54 1.68
N ILE A 129 -1.84 8.61 2.44
CA ILE A 129 -2.70 9.02 3.57
C ILE A 129 -4.07 9.49 3.05
N VAL A 130 -4.10 10.42 2.09
CA VAL A 130 -5.34 11.00 1.58
C VAL A 130 -6.22 9.93 0.93
N ILE A 131 -5.65 9.13 0.03
CA ILE A 131 -6.41 8.08 -0.66
C ILE A 131 -6.78 6.97 0.31
N GLY A 132 -5.93 6.65 1.29
CA GLY A 132 -6.26 5.71 2.34
C GLY A 132 -7.46 6.16 3.19
N LEU A 133 -7.53 7.46 3.54
CA LEU A 133 -8.69 8.04 4.23
C LEU A 133 -9.95 7.99 3.37
N ILE A 134 -9.87 8.34 2.08
CA ILE A 134 -11.00 8.23 1.16
C ILE A 134 -11.50 6.78 1.09
N HIS A 135 -10.60 5.80 0.96
CA HIS A 135 -10.94 4.37 0.90
C HIS A 135 -11.55 3.83 2.20
N LEU A 136 -11.20 4.42 3.35
CA LEU A 136 -11.82 4.06 4.64
C LEU A 136 -13.20 4.68 4.82
N LEU A 137 -13.36 5.96 4.48
CA LEU A 137 -14.60 6.70 4.69
C LEU A 137 -15.66 6.39 3.64
N VAL A 138 -15.24 6.04 2.43
CA VAL A 138 -16.11 5.74 1.29
C VAL A 138 -15.95 4.27 0.91
N GLY A 139 -16.09 3.37 1.88
CA GLY A 139 -15.70 1.94 1.84
C GLY A 139 -16.32 1.04 0.74
N GLN A 140 -16.99 1.61 -0.27
CA GLN A 140 -17.55 0.94 -1.43
C GLN A 140 -17.23 1.63 -2.78
N THR A 141 -16.55 2.78 -2.80
CA THR A 141 -16.12 3.39 -4.07
C THR A 141 -14.86 2.74 -4.60
N VAL A 142 -15.01 2.14 -5.77
CA VAL A 142 -13.95 1.82 -6.72
C VAL A 142 -13.31 3.14 -7.17
N LEU A 143 -12.05 3.36 -6.81
CA LEU A 143 -11.25 4.52 -7.22
C LEU A 143 -10.37 4.10 -8.42
N PHE A 144 -10.87 4.38 -9.62
CA PHE A 144 -10.16 4.19 -10.89
C PHE A 144 -8.95 5.11 -11.02
#